data_AF-A0A849QH04-F1
#
_entry.id   AF-A0A849QH04-F1
#
_cell.length_a   1.000
_cell.length_b   1.000
_cell.length_c   1.000
_cell.angle_alpha   90.00
_cell.angle_beta   90.00
_cell.angle_gamma   90.00
#
_symmetry.space_group_name_H-M   'P 1'
#
loop_
_entity.id
_entity.type
_entity.pdbx_description
1 polymer ?
#
loop_
_entity_poly.entity_id
_entity_poly.type
_entity_poly.pdbx_seq_one_letter_code
_entity_poly.pdbx_strand_id
1 'polypeptide(L)'
;MTSFISGPSQAVQLEVNVMDRIESGWDDYWAETFRVKHRLSIPGIQQYDKIVVDFCIESLSLEPGAELLDIACGAGDHCIEFARRKLKVTGFDISKRLIEVAKERAKEDGVEVNFLIGDMRKMDFSNRFQGAVLLSHSFGFFNHEENRMVLERAHNALAKGGKMLLDLMNPYQLPRFQTTWVSLEGGYLLSEPHVLDASAGVLKGRPAMFIDVEQGHIVLMNQDALSNNDIRMYTALE
;
A
#
# COMPACT_ATOMS: atom_id res chain seq x y z
N MET A 1 15.79 -56.82 48.15
CA MET A 1 16.05 -55.39 48.40
C MET A 1 16.59 -54.79 47.12
N THR A 2 15.76 -54.08 46.38
CA THR A 2 16.17 -53.32 45.17
C THR A 2 15.68 -51.90 45.38
N SER A 3 16.63 -51.01 45.70
CA SER A 3 16.37 -49.59 45.97
C SER A 3 16.21 -48.83 44.66
N PHE A 4 15.05 -48.20 44.47
CA PHE A 4 14.86 -47.18 43.45
C PHE A 4 15.49 -45.87 43.94
N ILE A 5 16.43 -45.31 43.17
CA ILE A 5 16.95 -43.96 43.38
C ILE A 5 16.09 -43.02 42.50
N SER A 6 15.16 -42.31 43.14
CA SER A 6 14.43 -41.20 42.52
C SER A 6 15.28 -39.93 42.58
N GLY A 7 15.90 -39.56 41.46
CA GLY A 7 16.50 -38.23 41.30
C GLY A 7 15.41 -37.16 41.09
N PRO A 8 15.59 -35.93 41.58
CA PRO A 8 14.60 -34.87 41.37
C PRO A 8 14.60 -34.45 39.90
N SER A 9 13.45 -34.64 39.23
CA SER A 9 13.14 -34.00 37.96
C SER A 9 13.06 -32.49 38.19
N GLN A 10 14.12 -31.75 37.87
CA GLN A 10 14.02 -30.30 37.70
C GLN A 10 13.16 -30.05 36.46
N ALA A 11 11.89 -29.70 36.69
CA ALA A 11 11.06 -29.10 35.67
C ALA A 11 11.73 -27.77 35.27
N VAL A 12 12.28 -27.72 34.06
CA VAL A 12 12.66 -26.45 33.42
C VAL A 12 11.35 -25.71 33.18
N GLN A 13 11.04 -24.74 34.04
CA GLN A 13 10.02 -23.75 33.73
C GLN A 13 10.57 -22.93 32.56
N LEU A 14 10.10 -23.23 31.35
CA LEU A 14 10.21 -22.28 30.24
C LEU A 14 9.40 -21.05 30.66
N GLU A 15 10.09 -19.97 31.05
CA GLU A 15 9.46 -18.65 31.09
C GLU A 15 8.99 -18.35 29.67
N VAL A 16 7.68 -18.50 29.44
CA VAL A 16 7.06 -18.00 28.22
C VAL A 16 7.12 -16.50 28.34
N ASN A 17 8.12 -15.90 27.71
CA ASN A 17 8.25 -14.45 27.66
C ASN A 17 7.06 -13.94 26.84
N VAL A 18 6.05 -13.41 27.53
CA VAL A 18 4.84 -12.87 26.90
C VAL A 18 5.27 -11.55 26.26
N MET A 19 5.31 -11.51 24.93
CA MET A 19 5.58 -10.27 24.21
C MET A 19 4.49 -9.25 24.50
N ASP A 20 4.88 -8.00 24.74
CA ASP A 20 3.95 -6.90 24.97
C ASP A 20 3.19 -6.57 23.67
N ARG A 21 1.91 -6.25 23.78
CA ARG A 21 1.08 -5.85 22.64
C ARG A 21 1.01 -4.34 22.55
N ILE A 22 1.39 -3.79 21.41
CA ILE A 22 1.27 -2.37 21.12
C ILE A 22 0.37 -2.14 19.91
N GLU A 23 -0.44 -1.10 19.95
CA GLU A 23 -1.25 -0.66 18.82
C GLU A 23 -0.63 0.59 18.20
N SER A 24 -0.58 0.68 16.87
CA SER A 24 0.04 1.80 16.16
C SER A 24 -0.79 2.23 14.96
N GLY A 25 -0.72 3.53 14.64
CA GLY A 25 -1.40 4.19 13.53
C GLY A 25 -0.79 3.88 12.16
N TRP A 26 -1.50 4.24 11.08
CA TRP A 26 -0.98 4.10 9.72
C TRP A 26 0.32 4.89 9.56
N ASP A 27 0.28 6.20 9.81
CA ASP A 27 1.46 7.08 9.64
C ASP A 27 2.57 6.85 10.67
N ASP A 28 2.25 6.26 11.83
CA ASP A 28 3.21 6.06 12.92
C ASP A 28 4.13 4.86 12.68
N TYR A 29 3.62 3.78 12.08
CA TYR A 29 4.35 2.52 11.95
C TYR A 29 4.04 1.76 10.66
N TRP A 30 2.75 1.62 10.34
CA TRP A 30 2.31 0.68 9.32
C TRP A 30 2.58 1.14 7.91
N ALA A 31 2.49 2.44 7.62
CA ALA A 31 2.72 3.00 6.31
C ALA A 31 4.14 2.67 5.82
N GLU A 32 5.16 2.96 6.64
CA GLU A 32 6.54 2.66 6.30
C GLU A 32 6.80 1.14 6.29
N THR A 33 6.32 0.41 7.30
CA THR A 33 6.50 -1.04 7.36
C THR A 33 5.94 -1.74 6.12
N PHE A 34 4.72 -1.39 5.69
CA PHE A 34 4.08 -1.99 4.52
C PHE A 34 4.55 -1.45 3.19
N ARG A 35 4.54 -0.13 3.02
CA ARG A 35 4.73 0.52 1.71
C ARG A 35 6.19 0.84 1.42
N VAL A 36 7.08 0.74 2.41
CA VAL A 36 8.53 0.92 2.23
C VAL A 36 9.23 -0.40 2.48
N LYS A 37 9.27 -0.92 3.71
CA LYS A 37 10.09 -2.08 4.08
C LYS A 37 9.62 -3.37 3.41
N HIS A 38 8.36 -3.75 3.61
CA HIS A 38 7.77 -4.93 2.99
C HIS A 38 7.77 -4.83 1.47
N ARG A 39 7.35 -3.68 0.91
CA ARG A 39 7.38 -3.47 -0.54
C ARG A 39 8.76 -3.73 -1.14
N LEU A 40 9.83 -3.18 -0.55
CA LEU A 40 11.20 -3.38 -1.02
C LEU A 40 11.71 -4.82 -0.83
N SER A 41 11.09 -5.60 0.06
CA SER A 41 11.41 -7.03 0.21
C SER A 41 10.84 -7.91 -0.90
N ILE A 42 9.88 -7.40 -1.70
CA ILE A 42 9.24 -8.16 -2.78
C ILE A 42 10.23 -8.34 -3.95
N PRO A 43 10.58 -9.58 -4.33
CA PRO A 43 11.50 -9.82 -5.44
C PRO A 43 10.97 -9.25 -6.76
N GLY A 44 11.80 -8.47 -7.45
CA GLY A 44 11.48 -7.92 -8.77
C GLY A 44 10.55 -6.70 -8.75
N ILE A 45 10.24 -6.13 -7.58
CA ILE A 45 9.29 -5.01 -7.47
C ILE A 45 9.71 -3.80 -8.30
N GLN A 46 11.00 -3.43 -8.33
CA GLN A 46 11.45 -2.28 -9.14
C GLN A 46 11.32 -2.54 -10.65
N GLN A 47 11.47 -3.79 -11.09
CA GLN A 47 11.28 -4.14 -12.49
C GLN A 47 9.79 -4.10 -12.86
N TYR A 48 8.93 -4.57 -11.96
CA TYR A 48 7.49 -4.48 -12.10
C TYR A 48 7.03 -3.02 -12.23
N ASP A 49 7.52 -2.13 -11.36
CA ASP A 49 7.18 -0.71 -11.37
C ASP A 49 7.51 -0.05 -12.71
N LYS A 50 8.68 -0.37 -13.30
CA LYS A 50 9.04 0.11 -14.64
C LYS A 50 8.05 -0.35 -15.71
N ILE A 51 7.68 -1.63 -15.69
CA ILE A 51 6.73 -2.20 -16.65
C ILE A 51 5.37 -1.51 -16.54
N VAL A 52 4.86 -1.34 -15.31
CA VAL A 52 3.57 -0.67 -15.06
C VAL A 52 3.63 0.78 -15.54
N VAL A 53 4.71 1.50 -15.25
CA VAL A 53 4.90 2.89 -15.66
C VAL A 53 4.94 3.03 -17.18
N ASP A 54 5.70 2.17 -17.86
CA ASP A 54 5.78 2.16 -19.32
C ASP A 54 4.40 1.90 -19.94
N PHE A 55 3.67 0.90 -19.42
CA PHE A 55 2.30 0.61 -19.82
C PHE A 55 1.34 1.79 -19.63
N CYS A 56 1.45 2.50 -18.50
CA CYS A 56 0.62 3.67 -18.22
C CYS A 56 0.89 4.80 -19.23
N ILE A 57 2.16 5.08 -19.52
CA ILE A 57 2.56 6.12 -20.48
C ILE A 57 2.02 5.81 -21.87
N GLU A 58 2.17 4.57 -22.34
CA GLU A 58 1.67 4.13 -23.64
C GLU A 58 0.13 4.22 -23.71
N SER A 59 -0.55 3.66 -22.71
CA SER A 59 -2.02 3.62 -22.64
C SER A 59 -2.67 5.00 -22.59
N LEU A 60 -2.02 5.94 -21.89
CA LEU A 60 -2.47 7.32 -21.79
C LEU A 60 -1.94 8.20 -22.94
N SER A 61 -1.06 7.67 -23.79
CA SER A 61 -0.39 8.39 -24.88
C SER A 61 0.30 9.67 -24.40
N LEU A 62 1.03 9.55 -23.28
CA LEU A 62 1.72 10.68 -22.66
C LEU A 62 3.08 10.92 -23.32
N GLU A 63 3.31 12.15 -23.74
CA GLU A 63 4.58 12.61 -24.28
C GLU A 63 5.46 13.23 -23.18
N PRO A 64 6.79 13.27 -23.37
CA PRO A 64 7.69 14.01 -22.49
C PRO A 64 7.19 15.44 -22.21
N GLY A 65 7.15 15.82 -20.94
CA GLY A 65 6.65 17.11 -20.47
C GLY A 65 5.17 17.15 -20.12
N ALA A 66 4.40 16.09 -20.41
CA ALA A 66 3.00 16.00 -20.00
C ALA A 66 2.86 15.97 -18.48
N GLU A 67 1.79 16.60 -17.97
CA GLU A 67 1.42 16.64 -16.56
C GLU A 67 0.59 15.42 -16.18
N LEU A 68 1.09 14.67 -15.19
CA LEU A 68 0.50 13.44 -14.68
C LEU A 68 0.17 13.59 -13.19
N LEU A 69 -1.03 13.17 -12.79
CA LEU A 69 -1.41 13.01 -11.39
C LEU A 69 -1.35 11.53 -10.98
N ASP A 70 -0.54 11.21 -9.97
CA ASP A 70 -0.51 9.89 -9.32
C ASP A 70 -1.26 9.96 -7.98
N ILE A 71 -2.44 9.36 -7.93
CA ILE A 71 -3.37 9.42 -6.80
C ILE A 71 -3.16 8.19 -5.91
N ALA A 72 -3.02 8.41 -4.60
CA ALA A 72 -2.57 7.43 -3.61
C ALA A 72 -1.16 6.91 -3.92
N CYS A 73 -0.22 7.84 -4.15
CA CYS A 73 1.12 7.53 -4.66
C CYS A 73 2.07 6.85 -3.65
N GLY A 74 1.68 6.76 -2.38
CA GLY A 74 2.47 6.17 -1.31
C GLY A 74 3.88 6.76 -1.21
N ALA A 75 4.89 5.90 -1.16
CA ALA A 75 6.30 6.30 -1.07
C ALA A 75 6.92 6.75 -2.41
N GLY A 76 6.09 7.00 -3.43
CA GLY A 76 6.49 7.66 -4.67
C GLY A 76 7.25 6.79 -5.68
N ASP A 77 7.25 5.47 -5.54
CA ASP A 77 8.02 4.58 -6.44
C ASP A 77 7.66 4.80 -7.92
N HIS A 78 6.35 4.79 -8.25
CA HIS A 78 5.89 5.08 -9.61
C HIS A 78 6.12 6.54 -10.00
N CYS A 79 5.90 7.50 -9.09
CA CYS A 79 6.14 8.92 -9.35
C CYS A 79 7.56 9.19 -9.86
N ILE A 80 8.56 8.58 -9.21
CA ILE A 80 9.98 8.71 -9.58
C ILE A 80 10.23 8.10 -10.96
N GLU A 81 9.70 6.92 -11.23
CA GLU A 81 9.83 6.27 -12.54
C GLU A 81 9.14 7.06 -13.67
N PHE A 82 7.97 7.66 -13.43
CA PHE A 82 7.31 8.58 -14.37
C PHE A 82 8.18 9.83 -14.62
N ALA A 83 8.76 10.42 -13.57
CA ALA A 83 9.63 11.59 -13.69
C ALA A 83 10.93 11.29 -14.46
N ARG A 84 11.53 10.10 -14.28
CA ARG A 84 12.67 9.63 -15.11
C ARG A 84 12.35 9.60 -16.60
N ARG A 85 11.08 9.40 -16.96
CA ARG A 85 10.57 9.43 -18.34
C ARG A 85 10.11 10.83 -18.78
N LYS A 86 10.57 11.85 -18.06
CA LYS A 86 10.39 13.28 -18.35
C LYS A 86 8.95 13.76 -18.24
N LEU A 87 8.09 13.06 -17.51
CA LEU A 87 6.77 13.59 -17.16
C LEU A 87 6.87 14.61 -16.02
N LYS A 88 5.92 15.55 -15.99
CA LYS A 88 5.73 16.48 -14.87
C LYS A 88 4.75 15.86 -13.88
N VAL A 89 5.27 15.25 -12.82
CA VAL A 89 4.46 14.42 -11.93
C VAL A 89 4.02 15.20 -10.71
N THR A 90 2.72 15.09 -10.37
CA THR A 90 2.18 15.41 -9.05
C THR A 90 1.78 14.12 -8.37
N GLY A 91 2.41 13.80 -7.24
CA GLY A 91 2.03 12.67 -6.38
C GLY A 91 1.13 13.16 -5.24
N PHE A 92 0.02 12.48 -5.01
CA PHE A 92 -0.95 12.85 -3.98
C PHE A 92 -1.27 11.65 -3.08
N ASP A 93 -1.00 11.76 -1.78
CA ASP A 93 -1.28 10.69 -0.81
C ASP A 93 -1.77 11.25 0.53
N ILE A 94 -2.53 10.46 1.28
CA ILE A 94 -3.03 10.85 2.60
C ILE A 94 -1.92 10.80 3.66
N SER A 95 -0.96 9.89 3.48
CA SER A 95 0.08 9.63 4.46
C SER A 95 1.19 10.68 4.40
N LYS A 96 1.30 11.46 5.47
CA LYS A 96 2.40 12.43 5.60
C LYS A 96 3.74 11.70 5.64
N ARG A 97 3.81 10.58 6.37
CA ARG A 97 5.03 9.77 6.50
C ARG A 97 5.53 9.27 5.13
N LEU A 98 4.63 8.75 4.29
CA LEU A 98 5.03 8.26 2.96
C LEU A 98 5.45 9.39 2.03
N ILE A 99 4.80 10.56 2.10
CA ILE A 99 5.18 11.72 1.31
C ILE A 99 6.58 12.25 1.70
N GLU A 100 6.94 12.19 2.99
CA GLU A 100 8.31 12.51 3.44
C GLU A 100 9.33 11.56 2.80
N VAL A 101 9.10 10.25 2.88
CA VAL A 101 9.94 9.23 2.24
C VAL A 101 10.02 9.42 0.72
N ALA A 102 8.91 9.73 0.07
CA ALA A 102 8.84 9.95 -1.37
C ALA A 102 9.71 11.15 -1.82
N LYS A 103 9.69 12.25 -1.04
CA LYS A 103 10.51 13.43 -1.29
C LYS A 103 12.01 13.13 -1.13
N GLU A 104 12.38 12.37 -0.11
CA GLU A 104 13.77 11.95 0.10
C GLU A 104 14.27 11.10 -1.07
N ARG A 105 13.50 10.08 -1.47
CA ARG A 105 13.84 9.21 -2.61
C ARG A 105 13.93 9.96 -3.93
N ALA A 106 13.00 10.87 -4.21
CA ALA A 106 13.05 11.67 -5.44
C ALA A 106 14.31 12.56 -5.49
N LYS A 107 14.71 13.12 -4.33
CA LYS A 107 15.95 13.88 -4.20
C LYS A 107 17.19 13.00 -4.41
N GLU A 108 17.23 11.82 -3.81
CA GLU A 108 18.32 10.84 -4.00
C GLU A 108 18.46 10.43 -5.47
N ASP A 109 17.34 10.31 -6.17
CA ASP A 109 17.30 9.93 -7.58
C ASP A 109 17.55 11.10 -8.55
N GLY A 110 17.58 12.33 -8.04
CA GLY A 110 17.81 13.54 -8.85
C GLY A 110 16.64 13.90 -9.77
N VAL A 111 15.41 13.52 -9.43
CA VAL A 111 14.21 13.87 -10.19
C VAL A 111 13.31 14.84 -9.43
N GLU A 112 12.53 15.64 -10.16
CA GLU A 112 11.57 16.59 -9.58
C GLU A 112 10.15 16.01 -9.64
N VAL A 113 9.51 15.92 -8.48
CA VAL A 113 8.11 15.52 -8.33
C VAL A 113 7.42 16.44 -7.34
N ASN A 114 6.23 16.93 -7.68
CA ASN A 114 5.40 17.72 -6.79
C ASN A 114 4.56 16.81 -5.87
N PHE A 115 5.07 16.52 -4.68
CA PHE A 115 4.35 15.70 -3.69
C PHE A 115 3.45 16.53 -2.77
N LEU A 116 2.18 16.17 -2.72
CA LEU A 116 1.13 16.82 -1.95
C LEU A 116 0.46 15.82 -1.00
N ILE A 117 0.14 16.30 0.20
CA ILE A 117 -0.57 15.51 1.22
C ILE A 117 -2.06 15.87 1.14
N GLY A 118 -2.92 14.87 1.10
CA GLY A 118 -4.35 15.08 1.25
C GLY A 118 -5.21 13.84 1.01
N ASP A 119 -6.49 14.01 1.33
CA ASP A 119 -7.50 12.97 1.13
C ASP A 119 -7.99 12.98 -0.32
N MET A 120 -7.90 11.85 -1.02
CA MET A 120 -8.29 11.77 -2.44
C MET A 120 -9.77 12.11 -2.68
N ARG A 121 -10.64 11.98 -1.67
CA ARG A 121 -12.05 12.41 -1.73
C ARG A 121 -12.21 13.93 -1.79
N LYS A 122 -11.16 14.68 -1.42
CA LYS A 122 -11.13 16.13 -1.26
C LYS A 122 -10.11 16.80 -2.19
N MET A 123 -9.60 16.10 -3.21
CA MET A 123 -8.73 16.72 -4.21
C MET A 123 -9.41 17.92 -4.86
N ASP A 124 -8.66 18.99 -5.04
CA ASP A 124 -9.13 20.24 -5.62
C ASP A 124 -8.20 20.69 -6.76
N PHE A 125 -8.13 19.85 -7.78
CA PHE A 125 -7.48 20.17 -9.05
C PHE A 125 -8.54 20.38 -10.12
N SER A 126 -8.24 21.24 -11.10
CA SER A 126 -9.18 21.57 -12.16
C SER A 126 -8.47 21.72 -13.50
N ASN A 127 -8.89 20.94 -14.51
CA ASN A 127 -8.52 21.03 -15.91
C ASN A 127 -6.99 21.18 -16.14
N ARG A 128 -6.19 20.31 -15.50
CA ARG A 128 -4.73 20.44 -15.47
C ARG A 128 -4.01 19.28 -16.13
N PHE A 129 -4.32 18.05 -15.72
CA PHE A 129 -3.47 16.90 -16.04
C PHE A 129 -3.86 16.25 -17.36
N GLN A 130 -2.88 15.89 -18.20
CA GLN A 130 -3.13 15.11 -19.41
C GLN A 130 -3.38 13.63 -19.08
N GLY A 131 -2.83 13.15 -17.97
CA GLY A 131 -3.07 11.81 -17.44
C GLY A 131 -3.30 11.82 -15.93
N ALA A 132 -4.10 10.87 -15.45
CA ALA A 132 -4.16 10.52 -14.03
C ALA A 132 -4.01 9.00 -13.88
N VAL A 133 -3.37 8.56 -12.81
CA VAL A 133 -3.27 7.14 -12.46
C VAL A 133 -3.69 6.95 -11.01
N LEU A 134 -4.35 5.82 -10.74
CA LEU A 134 -4.62 5.34 -9.39
C LEU A 134 -4.31 3.84 -9.39
N LEU A 135 -3.12 3.51 -8.90
CA LEU A 135 -2.45 2.23 -9.11
C LEU A 135 -2.39 1.38 -7.82
N SER A 136 -1.92 0.13 -7.95
CA SER A 136 -1.69 -0.79 -6.83
C SER A 136 -2.96 -1.10 -6.03
N HIS A 137 -4.07 -1.25 -6.75
CA HIS A 137 -5.40 -1.53 -6.19
C HIS A 137 -5.84 -0.51 -5.13
N SER A 138 -5.54 0.77 -5.36
CA SER A 138 -5.85 1.86 -4.41
C SER A 138 -7.27 2.40 -4.49
N PHE A 139 -8.13 1.77 -5.30
CA PHE A 139 -9.55 2.12 -5.41
C PHE A 139 -10.41 1.12 -4.63
N GLY A 140 -11.50 1.62 -4.04
CA GLY A 140 -12.46 0.77 -3.34
C GLY A 140 -12.36 0.80 -1.81
N PHE A 141 -11.52 1.67 -1.24
CA PHE A 141 -11.37 1.79 0.22
C PHE A 141 -12.57 2.43 0.91
N PHE A 142 -13.46 3.09 0.17
CA PHE A 142 -14.58 3.82 0.73
C PHE A 142 -15.93 3.18 0.39
N ASN A 143 -17.03 3.80 0.84
CA ASN A 143 -18.36 3.43 0.36
C ASN A 143 -18.58 3.84 -1.12
N HIS A 144 -19.67 3.37 -1.74
CA HIS A 144 -19.93 3.66 -3.16
C HIS A 144 -20.00 5.15 -3.48
N GLU A 145 -20.61 5.94 -2.60
CA GLU A 145 -20.78 7.38 -2.80
C GLU A 145 -19.42 8.10 -2.70
N GLU A 146 -18.60 7.73 -1.73
CA GLU A 146 -17.26 8.29 -1.56
C GLU A 146 -16.31 7.87 -2.70
N ASN A 147 -16.36 6.62 -3.16
CA ASN A 147 -15.58 6.17 -4.32
C ASN A 147 -16.03 6.88 -5.60
N ARG A 148 -17.34 7.15 -5.75
CA ARG A 148 -17.87 8.00 -6.84
C ARG A 148 -17.28 9.40 -6.76
N MET A 149 -17.21 10.01 -5.57
CA MET A 149 -16.56 11.31 -5.38
C MET A 149 -15.09 11.29 -5.81
N VAL A 150 -14.32 10.24 -5.49
CA VAL A 150 -12.92 10.11 -5.94
C VAL A 150 -12.83 10.16 -7.47
N LEU A 151 -13.69 9.42 -8.17
CA LEU A 151 -13.72 9.44 -9.64
C LEU A 151 -14.12 10.81 -10.20
N GLU A 152 -15.09 11.49 -9.59
CA GLU A 152 -15.46 12.86 -9.98
C GLU A 152 -14.31 13.85 -9.79
N ARG A 153 -13.59 13.76 -8.67
CA ARG A 153 -12.43 14.61 -8.41
C ARG A 153 -11.30 14.33 -9.39
N ALA A 154 -11.01 13.06 -9.67
CA ALA A 154 -10.03 12.68 -10.68
C ALA A 154 -10.43 13.18 -12.08
N HIS A 155 -11.70 13.04 -12.46
CA HIS A 155 -12.23 13.58 -13.72
C HIS A 155 -12.06 15.10 -13.79
N ASN A 156 -12.40 15.85 -12.74
CA ASN A 156 -12.24 17.30 -12.73
C ASN A 156 -10.78 17.75 -12.81
N ALA A 157 -9.86 16.96 -12.26
CA ALA A 157 -8.42 17.22 -12.32
C ALA A 157 -7.87 17.12 -13.77
N LEU A 158 -8.46 16.27 -14.60
CA LEU A 158 -8.03 16.05 -15.99
C LEU A 158 -8.30 17.26 -16.87
N ALA A 159 -7.32 17.61 -17.70
CA ALA A 159 -7.49 18.53 -18.80
C ALA A 159 -8.47 17.97 -19.84
N LYS A 160 -9.01 18.83 -20.71
CA LYS A 160 -9.85 18.39 -21.84
C LYS A 160 -9.13 17.32 -22.67
N GLY A 161 -9.75 16.15 -22.80
CA GLY A 161 -9.20 14.99 -23.54
C GLY A 161 -8.18 14.17 -22.75
N GLY A 162 -7.85 14.59 -21.52
CA GLY A 162 -7.06 13.80 -20.59
C GLY A 162 -7.78 12.52 -20.19
N LYS A 163 -7.00 11.52 -19.80
CA LYS A 163 -7.48 10.18 -19.48
C LYS A 163 -6.99 9.74 -18.11
N MET A 164 -7.73 8.85 -17.48
CA MET A 164 -7.31 8.19 -16.25
C MET A 164 -7.10 6.70 -16.49
N LEU A 165 -6.06 6.13 -15.88
CA LEU A 165 -5.88 4.70 -15.74
C LEU A 165 -6.17 4.29 -14.30
N LEU A 166 -7.06 3.31 -14.15
CA LEU A 166 -7.48 2.77 -12.87
C LEU A 166 -7.06 1.30 -12.77
N ASP A 167 -6.18 0.98 -11.82
CA ASP A 167 -5.78 -0.39 -11.53
C ASP A 167 -6.77 -1.03 -10.54
N LEU A 168 -7.62 -1.91 -11.07
CA LEU A 168 -8.64 -2.62 -10.30
C LEU A 168 -8.26 -4.07 -10.11
N MET A 169 -8.53 -4.59 -8.92
CA MET A 169 -8.42 -6.02 -8.67
C MET A 169 -9.60 -6.74 -9.31
N ASN A 170 -9.33 -7.73 -10.15
CA ASN A 170 -10.36 -8.49 -10.85
C ASN A 170 -10.96 -9.58 -9.92
N PRO A 171 -12.25 -9.51 -9.54
CA PRO A 171 -12.87 -10.48 -8.64
C PRO A 171 -12.94 -11.90 -9.25
N TYR A 172 -12.86 -12.03 -10.58
CA TYR A 172 -12.88 -13.32 -11.28
C TYR A 172 -11.49 -13.94 -11.44
N GLN A 173 -10.42 -13.20 -11.14
CA GLN A 173 -9.03 -13.65 -11.29
C GLN A 173 -8.22 -13.33 -10.03
N LEU A 174 -8.83 -13.46 -8.86
CA LEU A 174 -8.13 -13.27 -7.60
C LEU A 174 -7.05 -14.34 -7.39
N PRO A 175 -5.87 -13.95 -6.88
CA PRO A 175 -4.89 -14.93 -6.44
C PRO A 175 -5.43 -15.72 -5.25
N ARG A 176 -4.87 -16.92 -5.03
CA ARG A 176 -5.12 -17.65 -3.78
C ARG A 176 -4.37 -16.97 -2.65
N PHE A 177 -5.06 -16.15 -1.88
CA PHE A 177 -4.50 -15.56 -0.67
C PHE A 177 -4.21 -16.65 0.36
N GLN A 178 -3.04 -16.59 0.97
CA GLN A 178 -2.59 -17.50 2.01
C GLN A 178 -1.98 -16.69 3.13
N THR A 179 -1.87 -17.27 4.32
CA THR A 179 -1.08 -16.67 5.39
C THR A 179 0.37 -16.57 4.94
N THR A 180 0.95 -15.38 5.02
CA THR A 180 2.36 -15.15 4.69
C THR A 180 3.11 -14.62 5.90
N TRP A 181 4.36 -15.06 5.99
CA TRP A 181 5.35 -14.55 6.94
C TRP A 181 6.49 -13.94 6.14
N VAL A 182 6.77 -12.67 6.39
CA VAL A 182 7.88 -11.96 5.74
C VAL A 182 8.85 -11.50 6.80
N SER A 183 10.10 -11.95 6.71
CA SER A 183 11.18 -11.43 7.55
C SER A 183 11.50 -10.01 7.11
N LEU A 184 11.41 -9.06 8.03
CA LEU A 184 11.86 -7.68 7.84
C LEU A 184 12.90 -7.37 8.93
N GLU A 185 13.54 -6.21 8.82
CA GLU A 185 14.38 -5.68 9.89
C GLU A 185 13.61 -5.64 11.22
N GLY A 186 14.19 -6.18 12.29
CA GLY A 186 13.58 -6.23 13.62
C GLY A 186 12.62 -7.40 13.88
N GLY A 187 12.13 -8.11 12.85
CA GLY A 187 11.09 -9.10 13.08
C GLY A 187 10.38 -9.69 11.88
N TYR A 188 9.14 -10.12 12.10
CA TYR A 188 8.34 -10.84 11.12
C TYR A 188 6.97 -10.20 10.92
N LEU A 189 6.66 -9.86 9.68
CA LEU A 189 5.33 -9.42 9.26
C LEU A 189 4.46 -10.64 8.95
N LEU A 190 3.37 -10.80 9.71
CA LEU A 190 2.31 -11.75 9.48
C LEU A 190 1.16 -11.06 8.73
N SER A 191 0.87 -11.55 7.52
CA SER A 191 -0.33 -11.17 6.77
C SER A 191 -1.28 -12.36 6.66
N GLU A 192 -2.55 -12.13 6.99
CA GLU A 192 -3.61 -13.13 6.86
C GLU A 192 -4.30 -13.03 5.50
N PRO A 193 -4.89 -14.14 5.01
CA PRO A 193 -5.51 -14.14 3.69
C PRO A 193 -6.73 -13.24 3.65
N HIS A 194 -6.91 -12.56 2.51
CA HIS A 194 -8.16 -11.90 2.21
C HIS A 194 -9.22 -12.92 1.77
N VAL A 195 -10.48 -12.65 2.11
CA VAL A 195 -11.65 -13.47 1.77
C VAL A 195 -12.65 -12.63 1.00
N LEU A 196 -13.06 -13.10 -0.18
CA LEU A 196 -14.08 -12.42 -0.97
C LEU A 196 -15.47 -12.67 -0.37
N ASP A 197 -16.10 -11.60 0.12
CA ASP A 197 -17.54 -11.55 0.35
C ASP A 197 -18.24 -11.19 -0.97
N ALA A 198 -18.52 -12.22 -1.77
CA ALA A 198 -19.09 -12.05 -3.11
C ALA A 198 -20.44 -11.35 -3.10
N SER A 199 -21.26 -11.57 -2.06
CA SER A 199 -22.57 -10.90 -1.93
C SER A 199 -22.45 -9.41 -1.64
N ALA A 200 -21.46 -9.01 -0.85
CA ALA A 200 -21.19 -7.61 -0.56
C ALA A 200 -20.33 -6.93 -1.64
N GLY A 201 -19.68 -7.69 -2.52
CA GLY A 201 -18.70 -7.18 -3.47
C GLY A 201 -17.46 -6.63 -2.77
N VAL A 202 -17.06 -7.21 -1.64
CA VAL A 202 -15.95 -6.73 -0.81
C VAL A 202 -14.92 -7.83 -0.64
N LEU A 203 -13.66 -7.54 -0.93
CA LEU A 203 -12.55 -8.36 -0.49
C LEU A 203 -12.21 -7.94 0.94
N LYS A 204 -12.41 -8.84 1.90
CA LYS A 204 -12.20 -8.61 3.34
C LYS A 204 -10.86 -9.19 3.79
N GLY A 205 -9.99 -8.33 4.28
CA GLY A 205 -8.70 -8.62 4.86
C GLY A 205 -8.77 -8.59 6.37
N ARG A 206 -7.76 -9.15 7.01
CA ARG A 206 -7.53 -8.95 8.45
C ARG A 206 -6.36 -8.00 8.62
N PRO A 207 -6.41 -7.13 9.64
CA PRO A 207 -5.26 -6.30 9.96
C PRO A 207 -4.04 -7.18 10.17
N ALA A 208 -2.92 -6.76 9.59
CA ALA A 208 -1.68 -7.48 9.75
C ALA A 208 -1.10 -7.30 11.15
N MET A 209 -0.14 -8.15 11.47
CA MET A 209 0.57 -8.16 12.74
C MET A 209 2.07 -8.18 12.47
N PHE A 210 2.84 -7.42 13.25
CA PHE A 210 4.29 -7.51 13.21
C PHE A 210 4.80 -8.06 14.53
N ILE A 211 5.63 -9.11 14.47
CA ILE A 211 6.31 -9.68 15.62
C ILE A 211 7.71 -9.08 15.66
N ASP A 212 7.90 -8.04 16.48
CA ASP A 212 9.19 -7.39 16.73
C ASP A 212 9.96 -8.20 17.76
N VAL A 213 10.89 -9.02 17.27
CA VAL A 213 11.68 -9.92 18.12
C VAL A 213 12.82 -9.20 18.83
N GLU A 214 13.25 -8.05 18.31
CA GLU A 214 14.33 -7.25 18.89
C GLU A 214 13.84 -6.47 20.11
N GLN A 215 12.64 -5.91 20.04
CA GLN A 215 12.03 -5.16 21.14
C GLN A 215 11.12 -6.03 22.03
N GLY A 216 10.79 -7.25 21.60
CA GLY A 216 9.90 -8.14 22.34
C GLY A 216 8.44 -7.70 22.29
N HIS A 217 8.01 -7.10 21.18
CA HIS A 217 6.66 -6.56 21.00
C HIS A 217 5.89 -7.28 19.89
N ILE A 218 4.57 -7.32 20.02
CA ILE A 218 3.62 -7.59 18.95
C ILE A 218 2.95 -6.27 18.58
N VAL A 219 3.20 -5.79 17.36
CA VAL A 219 2.60 -4.56 16.83
C VAL A 219 1.32 -4.88 16.09
N LEU A 220 0.24 -4.21 16.48
CA LEU A 220 -1.10 -4.34 15.94
C LEU A 220 -1.55 -3.01 15.30
N MET A 221 -2.46 -3.09 14.32
CA MET A 221 -3.12 -1.92 13.75
C MET A 221 -4.17 -1.39 14.73
N ASN A 222 -4.11 -0.11 15.06
CA ASN A 222 -5.23 0.58 15.72
C ASN A 222 -6.34 0.93 14.71
N GLN A 223 -7.39 1.62 15.15
CA GLN A 223 -8.52 2.02 14.28
C GLN A 223 -8.10 2.95 13.15
N ASP A 224 -7.13 3.84 13.38
CA ASP A 224 -6.60 4.76 12.37
C ASP A 224 -5.72 4.04 11.34
N ALA A 225 -5.16 2.90 11.74
CA ALA A 225 -4.33 2.03 10.92
C ALA A 225 -5.09 0.93 10.21
N LEU A 226 -6.43 0.93 10.23
CA LEU A 226 -7.24 0.04 9.41
C LEU A 226 -7.02 0.39 7.93
N SER A 227 -5.82 0.05 7.44
CA SER A 227 -5.44 -0.07 6.06
C SER A 227 -6.49 -0.91 5.37
N ASN A 228 -6.95 -0.51 4.19
CA ASN A 228 -7.37 -1.29 3.02
C ASN A 228 -7.81 -2.76 3.21
N ASN A 229 -8.39 -3.11 4.35
CA ASN A 229 -8.72 -4.48 4.71
C ASN A 229 -9.99 -4.82 3.95
N ASP A 230 -10.92 -3.88 3.90
CA ASP A 230 -12.13 -4.03 3.10
C ASP A 230 -11.98 -3.22 1.81
N ILE A 231 -11.74 -3.92 0.71
CA ILE A 231 -11.64 -3.33 -0.62
C ILE A 231 -12.91 -3.67 -1.38
N ARG A 232 -13.70 -2.65 -1.72
CA ARG A 232 -14.83 -2.82 -2.64
C ARG A 232 -14.30 -3.13 -4.03
N MET A 233 -14.81 -4.22 -4.57
CA MET A 233 -14.42 -4.74 -5.87
C MET A 233 -15.31 -4.09 -6.93
N TYR A 234 -14.67 -3.59 -7.99
CA TYR A 234 -15.36 -3.01 -9.15
C TYR A 234 -14.90 -3.72 -10.41
N THR A 235 -15.81 -3.86 -11.36
CA THR A 235 -15.52 -4.38 -12.70
C THR A 235 -16.08 -3.40 -13.71
N ALA A 236 -15.31 -3.04 -14.74
CA ALA A 236 -15.90 -2.46 -15.93
C ALA A 236 -16.66 -3.56 -16.66
N LEU A 237 -17.91 -3.28 -17.07
CA LEU A 237 -18.57 -4.14 -18.04
C LEU A 237 -17.86 -3.93 -19.38
N GLU A 238 -17.48 -5.03 -20.02
CA GLU A 238 -16.90 -5.03 -21.37
C GLU A 238 -17.78 -4.30 -22.39
#